data_AF-A0A924UHV7-F1
#
_entry.id   AF-A0A924UHV7-F1
#
_cell.length_a   1.000
_cell.length_b   1.000
_cell.length_c   1.000
_cell.angle_alpha   90.00
_cell.angle_beta   90.00
_cell.angle_gamma   90.00
#
_symmetry.space_group_name_H-M   'P 1'
#
loop_
_entity.id
_entity.type
_entity.pdbx_description
1 polymer ?
#
loop_
_entity_poly.entity_id
_entity_poly.type
_entity_poly.pdbx_seq_one_letter_code
_entity_poly.pdbx_strand_id
1 'polypeptide(L)' 'ALSQRTVKLMVFTLIRAASKTWRRLNGANQLPRLIEGVKFTDGVANTDPAKTNAA' A
#
# COMPACT_ATOMS: atom_id res chain seq x y z
N ALA A 1 -31.42 -8.18 11.36
CA ALA A 1 -30.32 -7.95 10.38
C ALA A 1 -29.72 -6.56 10.61
N LEU A 2 -28.42 -6.37 10.42
CA LEU A 2 -27.76 -5.07 10.57
C LEU A 2 -28.11 -4.14 9.38
N SER A 3 -28.36 -2.85 9.62
CA SER A 3 -28.69 -1.91 8.54
C SER A 3 -27.48 -1.65 7.63
N GLN A 4 -27.74 -1.38 6.34
CA GLN A 4 -26.71 -1.01 5.36
C GLN A 4 -25.90 0.23 5.80
N ARG A 5 -26.56 1.19 6.45
CA ARG A 5 -25.89 2.39 7.00
C ARG A 5 -24.87 2.00 8.07
N THR A 6 -25.25 1.11 8.98
CA THR A 6 -24.37 0.65 10.06
C THR A 6 -23.20 -0.16 9.51
N VAL A 7 -23.42 -1.06 8.55
CA VAL A 7 -22.35 -1.82 7.89
C VAL A 7 -21.33 -0.90 7.21
N LYS A 8 -21.79 0.07 6.42
CA LYS A 8 -20.87 1.03 5.76
C LYS A 8 -20.04 1.82 6.77
N LEU A 9 -20.66 2.25 7.87
CA LEU A 9 -19.95 2.95 8.93
C LEU A 9 -18.87 2.08 9.59
N MET A 10 -19.18 0.81 9.86
CA MET A 10 -18.24 -0.14 10.45
C MET A 10 -17.07 -0.43 9.51
N VAL A 11 -17.34 -0.66 8.22
CA VAL A 11 -16.28 -0.89 7.20
C VAL A 11 -15.39 0.35 7.07
N PHE A 12 -15.97 1.55 6.98
CA PHE A 12 -15.20 2.79 6.92
C PHE A 12 -14.34 3.00 8.16
N THR A 13 -14.89 2.73 9.35
CA THR A 13 -14.16 2.86 10.62
C THR A 13 -13.02 1.86 10.71
N LEU A 14 -13.23 0.62 10.25
CA LEU A 14 -12.21 -0.41 10.22
C LEU A 14 -11.05 -0.03 9.27
N ILE A 15 -11.36 0.42 8.06
CA ILE A 15 -10.36 0.87 7.08
C ILE A 15 -9.54 2.05 7.64
N ARG A 16 -10.21 3.04 8.28
CA ARG A 16 -9.51 4.17 8.92
C ARG A 16 -8.62 3.78 10.10
N ALA A 17 -9.01 2.75 10.86
CA ALA A 17 -8.17 2.25 11.94
C ALA A 17 -6.93 1.54 11.37
N ALA A 18 -7.12 0.66 10.37
CA ALA A 18 -6.04 -0.05 9.70
C ALA A 18 -5.08 0.89 8.95
N SER A 19 -5.57 1.97 8.35
CA SER A 19 -4.73 2.91 7.59
C SER A 19 -3.65 3.58 8.43
N LYS A 20 -3.77 3.58 9.78
CA LYS A 20 -2.75 4.12 10.68
C LYS A 20 -1.49 3.25 10.74
N THR A 21 -1.60 1.95 10.45
CA THR A 21 -0.48 1.00 10.48
C THR A 21 0.15 0.79 9.09
N TRP A 22 -0.50 1.26 8.03
CA TRP A 22 0.04 1.17 6.68
C TRP A 22 1.28 2.06 6.55
N ARG A 23 2.42 1.42 6.27
CA ARG A 23 3.67 2.13 6.03
C ARG A 23 3.57 2.91 4.72
N ARG A 24 3.78 4.22 4.78
CA ARG A 24 3.81 5.07 3.59
C ARG A 24 5.03 4.68 2.73
N LEU A 25 4.83 4.62 1.42
CA LEU A 25 5.93 4.53 0.46
C LEU A 25 6.65 5.87 0.43
N ASN A 26 7.98 5.86 0.39
CA ASN A 26 8.76 7.09 0.31
C ASN A 26 8.72 7.60 -1.14
N GLY A 27 8.30 8.86 -1.30
CA GLY A 27 8.14 9.51 -2.60
C GLY A 27 6.78 9.30 -3.27
N ALA A 28 6.43 10.19 -4.19
CA ALA A 28 5.23 10.06 -5.01
C ALA A 28 5.40 8.96 -6.09
N ASN A 29 4.29 8.47 -6.63
CA ASN A 29 4.26 7.54 -7.78
C ASN A 29 4.91 6.15 -7.56
N GLN A 30 4.95 5.64 -6.33
CA GLN A 30 5.44 4.29 -6.03
C GLN A 30 4.39 3.18 -6.21
N LEU A 31 3.11 3.55 -6.42
CA LEU A 31 2.01 2.61 -6.59
C LEU A 31 2.19 1.65 -7.78
N PRO A 32 2.62 2.08 -8.98
CA PRO A 32 2.88 1.17 -10.09
C PRO A 32 3.92 0.09 -9.74
N ARG A 33 5.00 0.48 -9.05
CA ARG A 33 6.07 -0.44 -8.63
C ARG A 33 5.58 -1.45 -7.58
N LEU A 34 4.70 -1.02 -6.68
CA LEU A 34 4.05 -1.91 -5.72
C LEU A 34 3.17 -2.95 -6.45
N ILE A 35 2.43 -2.52 -7.48
CA ILE A 35 1.60 -3.39 -8.31
C ILE A 35 2.47 -4.39 -9.10
N GLU A 36 3.65 -3.97 -9.57
CA GLU A 36 4.65 -4.83 -10.21
C GLU A 36 5.35 -5.82 -9.25
N GLY A 37 5.04 -5.80 -7.96
CA GLY A 37 5.59 -6.73 -6.97
C GLY A 37 6.96 -6.34 -6.42
N VAL A 38 7.42 -5.10 -6.64
CA VAL A 38 8.66 -4.59 -6.04
C VAL A 38 8.51 -4.60 -4.51
N LYS A 39 9.45 -5.25 -3.82
CA LYS A 39 9.47 -5.28 -2.35
C LYS A 39 9.96 -3.94 -1.81
N PHE A 40 9.22 -3.36 -0.86
CA PHE A 40 9.63 -2.16 -0.14
C PHE A 40 9.99 -2.53 1.29
N THR A 41 11.17 -2.12 1.73
CA THR A 41 11.58 -2.16 3.14
C THR A 41 11.60 -0.73 3.65
N ASP A 42 10.82 -0.45 4.70
CA ASP A 42 10.73 0.88 5.31
C ASP A 42 10.40 2.03 4.34
N GLY A 43 9.55 1.73 3.34
CA GLY A 43 9.11 2.69 2.33
C GLY A 43 10.12 2.90 1.19
N VAL A 44 11.29 2.27 1.23
CA VAL A 44 12.31 2.28 0.18
C VAL A 44 12.21 1.00 -0.62
N ALA A 45 12.20 1.11 -1.94
CA ALA A 45 12.23 -0.07 -2.80
C ALA A 45 13.57 -0.80 -2.62
N ASN A 46 13.51 -2.10 -2.39
CA ASN A 46 14.68 -2.95 -2.46
C ASN A 46 15.11 -2.97 -3.93
N THR A 47 16.19 -2.26 -4.26
CA THR A 47 16.79 -2.35 -5.59
C THR A 47 17.26 -3.79 -5.76
N ASP A 48 16.53 -4.58 -6.54
CA ASP A 48 17.05 -5.84 -7.03
C ASP A 48 18.11 -5.48 -8.08
N PRO A 49 19.41 -5.79 -7.87
CA PRO A 49 20.45 -5.49 -8.84
C PRO A 49 20.23 -6.19 -10.19
N ALA A 50 19.26 -7.10 -10.32
CA ALA A 50 18.95 -7.80 -11.56
C ALA A 50 18.32 -6.95 -12.68
N LYS A 51 18.07 -5.65 -12.48
CA LYS A 51 17.67 -4.70 -13.55
C LYS A 51 18.75 -3.69 -13.95
N THR A 52 20.04 -3.96 -13.74
CA THR A 52 21.09 -3.39 -14.60
C THR A 52 21.16 -4.20 -15.89
N ASN A 53 20.25 -3.93 -16.84
CA ASN A 53 20.40 -4.29 -18.25
C ASN A 53 19.53 -3.31 -19.06
N ALA A 54 20.05 -2.11 -19.30
CA ALA A 54 19.64 -1.24 -20.39
C ALA A 54 20.85 -0.37 -20.77
N ALA A 55 21.40 -0.72 -21.94
CA ALA A 55 22.45 -0.12 -22.78
C ALA A 55 23.21 1.11 -22.29
#